data_AF-A0A7R9BBH6-F1
#
_entry.id   AF-A0A7R9BBH6-F1
#
_cell.length_a   1.000
_cell.length_b   1.000
_cell.length_c   1.000
_cell.angle_alpha   90.00
_cell.angle_beta   90.00
_cell.angle_gamma   90.00
#
_symmetry.space_group_name_H-M   'P 1'
#
loop_
_entity.id
_entity.type
_entity.pdbx_description
1 polymer ?
#
loop_
_entity_poly.entity_id
_entity_poly.type
_entity_poly.pdbx_seq_one_letter_code
_entity_poly.pdbx_strand_id
1 'polypeptide(L)'
;MVSMLKCTHCCCKDCTKNYFTIQITDRNINDAVCPFCKEPELDNDDEALEYFSNLDILLKSIVDPPVHELFQRKLRDRTLMQDPNFKWCVKCSSGFIANPRQKRLICPDCRSVTCAFCRRP
;
A
#
# COMPACT_ATOMS: atom_id res chain seq x y z
N MET A 1 18.49 -16.59 4.43
CA MET A 1 17.96 -15.86 5.60
C MET A 1 17.76 -14.41 5.15
N VAL A 2 16.70 -13.75 5.60
CA VAL A 2 16.35 -12.38 5.20
C VAL A 2 16.48 -11.47 6.42
N SER A 3 17.27 -10.42 6.27
CA SER A 3 17.46 -9.39 7.31
C SER A 3 16.41 -8.28 7.19
N MET A 4 15.96 -7.77 8.33
CA MET A 4 15.06 -6.62 8.38
C MET A 4 15.82 -5.32 8.08
N LEU A 5 15.16 -4.35 7.45
CA LEU A 5 15.85 -3.18 6.87
C LEU A 5 16.35 -2.16 7.90
N LYS A 6 15.69 -2.06 9.07
CA LYS A 6 16.00 -1.03 10.10
C LYS A 6 16.32 -1.63 11.48
N CYS A 7 16.54 -2.94 11.58
CA CYS A 7 16.95 -3.59 12.83
C CYS A 7 17.81 -4.84 12.57
N THR A 8 18.35 -5.46 13.63
CA THR A 8 19.24 -6.62 13.53
C THR A 8 18.52 -7.97 13.37
N HIS A 9 17.19 -7.96 13.38
CA HIS A 9 16.39 -9.17 13.27
C HIS A 9 16.46 -9.78 11.86
N CYS A 10 16.32 -11.10 11.81
CA CYS A 10 16.27 -11.84 10.56
C CYS A 10 15.39 -13.08 10.70
N CYS A 11 14.87 -13.59 9.59
CA CYS A 11 14.12 -14.85 9.56
C CYS A 11 14.33 -15.60 8.23
N CYS A 12 13.79 -16.81 8.11
CA CYS A 12 13.87 -17.53 6.84
C CYS A 12 12.98 -16.87 5.77
N LYS A 13 13.26 -17.17 4.48
CA LYS A 13 12.54 -16.56 3.36
C LYS A 13 11.03 -16.83 3.43
N ASP A 14 10.64 -18.03 3.84
CA ASP A 14 9.22 -18.43 3.95
C ASP A 14 8.50 -17.66 5.06
N CYS A 15 9.13 -17.47 6.22
CA CYS A 15 8.57 -16.64 7.29
C CYS A 15 8.41 -15.18 6.84
N THR A 16 9.41 -14.63 6.13
CA THR A 16 9.31 -13.27 5.57
C THR A 16 8.17 -13.17 4.56
N LYS A 17 8.08 -14.11 3.62
CA LYS A 17 7.04 -14.16 2.60
C LYS A 17 5.65 -14.22 3.24
N ASN A 18 5.44 -15.14 4.17
CA ASN A 18 4.13 -15.32 4.80
C ASN A 18 3.73 -14.08 5.61
N TYR A 19 4.65 -13.55 6.42
CA TYR A 19 4.40 -12.36 7.22
C TYR A 19 4.01 -11.16 6.36
N PHE A 20 4.83 -10.79 5.37
CA PHE A 20 4.54 -9.62 4.54
C PHE A 20 3.31 -9.83 3.66
N THR A 21 3.05 -11.05 3.18
CA THR A 21 1.79 -11.35 2.49
C THR A 21 0.59 -10.97 3.35
N ILE A 22 0.54 -11.43 4.60
CA ILE A 22 -0.56 -11.12 5.53
C ILE A 22 -0.64 -9.61 5.83
N GLN A 23 0.50 -8.95 6.08
CA GLN A 23 0.49 -7.49 6.34
C GLN A 23 -0.06 -6.72 5.13
N ILE A 24 0.37 -7.08 3.93
CA ILE A 24 -0.02 -6.39 2.69
C ILE A 24 -1.48 -6.65 2.36
N THR A 25 -1.99 -7.87 2.54
CA THR A 25 -3.39 -8.20 2.21
C THR A 25 -4.36 -7.65 3.25
N ASP A 26 -4.07 -7.86 4.53
CA ASP A 26 -5.10 -7.77 5.58
C ASP A 26 -4.93 -6.54 6.49
N ARG A 27 -3.80 -5.83 6.41
CA ARG A 27 -3.45 -4.73 7.33
C ARG A 27 -3.19 -3.41 6.62
N ASN A 28 -2.93 -2.35 7.39
CA ASN A 28 -2.50 -1.08 6.84
C ASN A 28 -1.07 -1.23 6.29
N ILE A 29 -0.73 -0.47 5.25
CA ILE A 29 0.63 -0.49 4.70
C ILE A 29 1.68 -0.03 5.73
N ASN A 30 1.29 0.83 6.67
CA ASN A 30 2.15 1.25 7.78
C ASN A 30 2.43 0.11 8.78
N ASP A 31 1.67 -0.99 8.76
CA ASP A 31 1.93 -2.18 9.60
C ASP A 31 2.97 -3.11 8.96
N ALA A 32 3.42 -2.83 7.73
CA ALA A 32 4.43 -3.61 7.01
C ALA A 32 5.86 -3.32 7.53
N VAL A 33 6.04 -3.47 8.84
CA VAL A 33 7.28 -3.25 9.60
C VAL A 33 7.84 -4.57 10.13
N CYS A 34 8.98 -4.54 10.83
CA CYS A 34 9.61 -5.76 11.37
C CYS A 34 8.61 -6.63 12.20
N PRO A 35 8.53 -7.95 11.96
CA PRO A 35 7.64 -8.83 12.72
C PRO A 35 8.00 -8.95 14.21
N PHE A 36 9.26 -8.68 14.58
CA PHE A 36 9.79 -8.91 15.92
C PHE A 36 9.73 -7.67 16.81
N CYS A 37 10.26 -6.53 16.35
CA CYS A 37 10.32 -5.30 17.15
C CYS A 37 9.29 -4.24 16.72
N LYS A 38 8.59 -4.43 15.60
CA LYS A 38 7.61 -3.46 15.06
C LYS A 38 8.19 -2.09 14.70
N GLU A 39 9.50 -2.02 14.51
CA GLU A 39 10.19 -0.83 13.99
C GLU A 39 10.40 -0.92 12.46
N PRO A 40 10.52 0.22 11.75
CA PRO A 40 10.51 1.61 12.27
C PRO A 40 9.10 2.18 12.51
N GLU A 41 8.99 3.25 13.30
CA GLU A 41 7.79 4.09 13.35
C GLU A 41 7.71 4.93 12.07
N LEU A 42 6.57 4.90 11.37
CA LEU A 42 6.39 5.48 10.02
C LEU A 42 5.61 6.80 10.04
N ASP A 43 5.84 7.61 11.07
CA ASP A 43 5.16 8.90 11.29
C ASP A 43 5.81 10.03 10.48
N ASN A 44 7.12 9.94 10.24
CA ASN A 44 7.84 10.85 9.36
C ASN A 44 7.72 10.39 7.90
N ASP A 45 7.13 11.21 7.04
CA ASP A 45 6.89 10.87 5.64
C ASP A 45 8.19 10.62 4.84
N ASP A 46 9.28 11.35 5.12
CA ASP A 46 10.55 11.15 4.41
C ASP A 46 11.18 9.80 4.77
N GLU A 47 11.19 9.46 6.07
CA GLU A 47 11.69 8.18 6.56
C GLU A 47 10.82 7.01 6.07
N ALA A 48 9.50 7.21 6.02
CA ALA A 48 8.57 6.23 5.50
C ALA A 48 8.81 5.99 4.00
N LEU A 49 9.01 7.04 3.21
CA LEU A 49 9.32 6.93 1.78
C LEU A 49 10.63 6.16 1.54
N GLU A 50 11.68 6.46 2.30
CA GLU A 50 12.95 5.74 2.22
C GLU A 50 12.79 4.26 2.62
N TYR A 51 12.08 4.00 3.71
CA TYR A 51 11.80 2.64 4.19
C TYR A 51 11.04 1.82 3.15
N PHE A 52 9.94 2.36 2.61
CA PHE A 52 9.12 1.66 1.63
C PHE A 52 9.83 1.46 0.30
N SER A 53 10.71 2.38 -0.11
CA SER A 53 11.55 2.20 -1.31
C SER A 53 12.51 1.02 -1.17
N ASN A 54 13.13 0.87 -0.01
CA ASN A 54 13.99 -0.28 0.28
C ASN A 54 13.16 -1.57 0.45
N LEU A 55 11.98 -1.48 1.05
CA LEU A 55 11.07 -2.61 1.24
C LEU A 55 10.54 -3.13 -0.10
N ASP A 56 10.25 -2.25 -1.06
CA ASP A 56 9.86 -2.65 -2.42
C ASP A 56 10.90 -3.56 -3.07
N ILE A 57 12.17 -3.15 -3.05
CA ILE A 57 13.29 -3.92 -3.60
C ILE A 57 13.37 -5.30 -2.94
N LEU A 58 13.22 -5.35 -1.62
CA LEU A 58 13.24 -6.59 -0.86
C LEU A 58 12.07 -7.51 -1.26
N LEU A 59 10.85 -6.97 -1.25
CA LEU A 59 9.62 -7.72 -1.48
C LEU A 59 9.52 -8.26 -2.90
N LYS A 60 10.04 -7.53 -3.90
CA LYS A 60 10.04 -7.95 -5.31
C LYS A 60 10.61 -9.36 -5.55
N SER A 61 11.50 -9.83 -4.69
CA SER A 61 12.13 -11.16 -4.77
C SER A 61 11.58 -12.21 -3.79
N ILE A 62 10.66 -11.80 -2.91
CA ILE A 62 10.16 -12.60 -1.78
C ILE A 62 8.68 -12.94 -1.94
N VAL A 63 7.82 -11.95 -2.19
CA VAL A 63 6.37 -12.14 -2.28
C VAL A 63 5.93 -12.43 -3.71
N ASP A 64 4.74 -13.01 -3.85
CA ASP A 64 4.19 -13.31 -5.16
C ASP A 64 3.78 -12.01 -5.90
N PRO A 65 3.83 -12.00 -7.25
CA PRO A 65 3.55 -10.79 -8.03
C PRO A 65 2.23 -10.07 -7.67
N PRO A 66 1.09 -10.76 -7.46
CA PRO A 66 -0.16 -10.08 -7.10
C PRO A 66 -0.11 -9.38 -5.73
N VAL A 67 0.66 -9.92 -4.79
CA VAL A 67 0.87 -9.31 -3.46
C VAL A 67 1.76 -8.08 -3.61
N HIS A 68 2.80 -8.18 -4.43
CA HIS A 68 3.67 -7.04 -4.74
C HIS A 68 2.92 -5.89 -5.43
N GLU A 69 2.03 -6.20 -6.37
CA GLU A 69 1.16 -5.21 -7.01
C GLU A 69 0.21 -4.54 -6.02
N LEU A 70 -0.34 -5.33 -5.08
CA LEU A 70 -1.17 -4.79 -3.99
C LEU A 70 -0.38 -3.85 -3.08
N PHE A 71 0.86 -4.20 -2.73
CA PHE A 71 1.77 -3.35 -1.97
C PHE A 71 2.01 -2.01 -2.67
N GLN A 72 2.37 -2.05 -3.95
CA GLN A 72 2.56 -0.85 -4.77
C GLN A 72 1.29 0.00 -4.89
N ARG A 73 0.11 -0.63 -5.00
CA ARG A 73 -1.17 0.07 -4.98
C ARG A 73 -1.41 0.76 -3.64
N LYS A 74 -1.20 0.07 -2.51
CA LYS A 74 -1.37 0.66 -1.18
C LYS A 74 -0.42 1.84 -0.92
N LEU A 75 0.83 1.76 -1.38
CA LEU A 75 1.77 2.88 -1.29
C LEU A 75 1.29 4.10 -2.08
N ARG A 76 0.83 3.88 -3.31
CA ARG A 76 0.24 4.95 -4.13
C ARG A 76 -0.99 5.55 -3.43
N ASP A 77 -1.88 4.70 -2.91
CA ASP A 77 -3.06 5.15 -2.19
C ASP A 77 -2.69 6.00 -0.96
N ARG A 78 -1.66 5.60 -0.18
CA ARG A 78 -1.10 6.38 0.94
C ARG A 78 -0.65 7.77 0.49
N THR A 79 0.08 7.87 -0.63
CA THR A 79 0.53 9.16 -1.17
C THR A 79 -0.66 10.02 -1.64
N LEU A 80 -1.64 9.41 -2.33
CA LEU A 80 -2.78 10.14 -2.87
C LEU A 80 -3.74 10.65 -1.77
N MET A 81 -3.79 9.98 -0.61
CA MET A 81 -4.64 10.37 0.52
C MET A 81 -4.35 11.77 1.08
N GLN A 82 -3.18 12.34 0.77
CA GLN A 82 -2.82 13.71 1.16
C GLN A 82 -3.56 14.77 0.32
N ASP A 83 -4.10 14.41 -0.85
CA ASP A 83 -4.82 15.34 -1.72
C ASP A 83 -6.29 15.50 -1.26
N PRO A 84 -6.82 16.75 -1.14
CA PRO A 84 -8.20 16.98 -0.70
C PRO A 84 -9.26 16.41 -1.66
N ASN A 85 -8.88 16.17 -2.92
CA ASN A 85 -9.76 15.63 -3.95
C ASN A 85 -9.64 14.11 -4.09
N PHE A 86 -8.95 13.46 -3.16
CA PHE A 86 -8.85 12.01 -3.07
C PHE A 86 -10.22 11.34 -2.94
N LYS A 87 -10.39 10.23 -3.66
CA LYS A 87 -11.57 9.37 -3.60
C LYS A 87 -11.18 7.90 -3.69
N TRP A 88 -11.88 7.06 -2.92
CA TRP A 88 -11.83 5.60 -3.08
C TRP A 88 -12.66 5.12 -4.26
N CYS A 89 -12.31 4.02 -4.91
CA CYS A 89 -13.22 3.28 -5.77
C CYS A 89 -14.12 2.36 -4.93
N VAL A 90 -15.44 2.37 -5.16
CA VAL A 90 -16.37 1.47 -4.43
C VAL A 90 -16.31 0.01 -4.88
N LYS A 91 -15.70 -0.26 -6.05
CA LYS A 91 -15.63 -1.61 -6.64
C LYS A 91 -14.32 -2.33 -6.31
N CYS A 92 -13.18 -1.66 -6.48
CA CYS A 92 -11.86 -2.28 -6.30
C CYS A 92 -11.06 -1.71 -5.13
N SER A 93 -11.62 -0.74 -4.39
CA SER A 93 -10.98 -0.09 -3.25
C SER A 93 -9.65 0.59 -3.55
N SER A 94 -9.36 0.90 -4.82
CA SER A 94 -8.19 1.69 -5.22
C SER A 94 -8.45 3.19 -5.06
N GLY A 95 -7.44 3.94 -4.67
CA GLY A 95 -7.48 5.39 -4.50
C GLY A 95 -7.16 6.15 -5.79
N PHE A 96 -7.83 7.28 -6.01
CA PHE A 96 -7.53 8.18 -7.14
C PHE A 96 -7.94 9.62 -6.83
N ILE A 97 -7.32 10.57 -7.54
CA ILE A 97 -7.68 12.00 -7.48
C ILE A 97 -8.80 12.26 -8.49
N ALA A 98 -9.89 12.86 -8.03
CA ALA A 98 -11.02 13.23 -8.87
C ALA A 98 -11.08 14.74 -9.08
N ASN A 99 -11.45 15.19 -10.27
CA ASN A 99 -11.70 16.62 -10.49
C ASN A 99 -13.00 17.02 -9.75
N PRO A 100 -12.99 18.05 -8.88
CA PRO A 100 -14.18 18.48 -8.13
C PRO A 100 -15.40 18.86 -8.98
N ARG A 101 -15.17 19.25 -10.24
CA ARG A 101 -16.25 19.69 -11.15
C ARG A 101 -16.93 18.52 -11.86
N GLN A 102 -16.37 17.32 -11.81
CA GLN A 102 -16.93 16.16 -12.49
C GLN A 102 -18.12 15.58 -11.71
N LYS A 103 -19.24 15.35 -12.41
CA LYS A 103 -20.42 14.68 -11.84
C LYS A 103 -20.29 13.15 -11.82
N ARG A 104 -19.37 12.60 -12.62
CA ARG A 104 -19.10 11.16 -12.78
C ARG A 104 -17.64 10.90 -12.40
N LEU A 105 -17.43 9.91 -11.55
CA LEU A 105 -16.13 9.40 -11.17
C LEU A 105 -15.82 8.16 -12.00
N ILE A 106 -14.62 8.11 -12.57
CA ILE A 106 -14.12 6.96 -13.32
C ILE A 106 -12.88 6.47 -12.61
N CYS A 107 -12.92 5.23 -12.10
CA CYS A 107 -11.75 4.63 -11.46
C CYS A 107 -10.67 4.33 -12.53
N PRO A 108 -9.43 4.80 -12.38
CA PRO A 108 -8.37 4.53 -13.35
C PRO A 108 -7.99 3.04 -13.43
N ASP A 109 -8.08 2.29 -12.33
CA ASP A 109 -7.66 0.89 -12.29
C ASP A 109 -8.72 -0.06 -12.87
N CYS A 110 -9.99 0.05 -12.44
CA CYS A 110 -11.05 -0.90 -12.85
C CYS A 110 -12.08 -0.32 -13.82
N ARG A 111 -11.95 0.97 -14.19
CA ARG A 111 -12.84 1.71 -15.09
C ARG A 111 -14.30 1.75 -14.65
N SER A 112 -14.61 1.38 -13.41
CA SER A 112 -15.96 1.52 -12.86
C SER A 112 -16.37 2.99 -12.88
N VAL A 113 -17.58 3.25 -13.37
CA VAL A 113 -18.16 4.59 -13.34
C VAL A 113 -19.14 4.67 -12.19
N THR A 114 -19.06 5.76 -11.42
CA THR A 114 -20.00 6.03 -10.32
C THR A 114 -20.33 7.52 -10.25
N CYS A 115 -21.45 7.88 -9.62
CA CYS A 115 -21.82 9.26 -9.35
C CYS A 115 -20.87 9.89 -8.31
N ALA A 116 -20.43 11.13 -8.55
CA ALA A 116 -19.56 11.87 -7.63
C ALA A 116 -20.23 12.20 -6.29
N PHE A 117 -21.56 12.28 -6.25
CA PHE A 117 -22.32 12.65 -5.06
C PHE A 117 -22.85 11.43 -4.30
N CYS A 118 -23.61 10.55 -4.95
CA CYS A 118 -24.26 9.42 -4.29
C CYS A 118 -23.47 8.10 -4.38
N ARG A 119 -22.35 8.07 -5.12
CA ARG A 119 -21.41 6.92 -5.21
C ARG A 119 -22.02 5.63 -5.76
N ARG A 120 -23.24 5.69 -6.31
CA ARG A 120 -23.91 4.60 -7.03
C ARG A 120 -23.41 4.53 -8.49
N PRO A 121 -23.48 3.36 -9.15
CA PRO A 121 -23.15 3.20 -10.57
C PRO A 121 -23.90 4.18 -11.48
#